data_AF-A0A9R1AVF0-F1
#
_entry.id   AF-A0A9R1AVF0-F1
#
_cell.length_a   1.000
_cell.length_b   1.000
_cell.length_c   1.000
_cell.angle_alpha   90.00
_cell.angle_beta   90.00
_cell.angle_gamma   90.00
#
_symmetry.space_group_name_H-M   'P 1'
#
loop_
_entity.id
_entity.type
_entity.pdbx_description
1 polymer ?
#
loop_
_entity_poly.entity_id
_entity_poly.type
_entity_poly.pdbx_seq_one_letter_code
_entity_poly.pdbx_strand_id
1 'polypeptide(L)'
;MAGEEEVQVVESCFVTPAKDTPRKALRLSPLDLLMLANRGYTPLVHFYRRRCSVDDFFDVAKLKTALGKALVPFYPMAGRLRADADGRLEIDCNGEGMPFLVAHCHLTVDDFSEFKPSPRLRGLFVPHTDDSEGIVCSTQ
;
A
#
# COMPACT_ATOMS: atom_id res chain seq x y z
N MET A 1 -23.12 -21.04 -3.61
CA MET A 1 -22.80 -20.37 -2.34
C MET A 1 -21.51 -19.57 -2.54
N ALA A 2 -21.60 -18.39 -3.16
CA ALA A 2 -20.44 -17.62 -3.64
C ALA A 2 -20.44 -16.15 -3.16
N GLY A 3 -21.27 -15.82 -2.16
CA GLY A 3 -21.49 -14.45 -1.70
C GLY A 3 -20.99 -14.14 -0.29
N GLU A 4 -20.33 -15.07 0.40
CA GLU A 4 -19.93 -14.89 1.82
C GLU A 4 -18.47 -14.45 2.00
N GLU A 5 -17.64 -14.48 0.95
CA GLU A 5 -16.23 -14.08 0.99
C GLU A 5 -15.96 -12.83 0.13
N GLU A 6 -16.82 -11.81 0.23
CA GLU A 6 -16.62 -10.56 -0.50
C GLU A 6 -15.98 -9.49 0.39
N VAL A 7 -14.89 -8.89 -0.11
CA VAL A 7 -14.26 -7.69 0.48
C VAL A 7 -14.72 -6.49 -0.32
N GLN A 8 -15.45 -5.58 0.32
CA GLN A 8 -16.01 -4.40 -0.31
C GLN A 8 -15.24 -3.15 0.12
N VAL A 9 -14.63 -2.46 -0.84
CA VAL A 9 -13.98 -1.17 -0.60
C VAL A 9 -15.03 -0.10 -0.34
N VAL A 10 -14.98 0.53 0.83
CA VAL A 10 -15.90 1.59 1.26
C VAL A 10 -15.29 2.98 1.11
N GLU A 11 -13.97 3.08 1.12
CA GLU A 11 -13.25 4.34 0.88
C GLU A 11 -11.96 4.07 0.11
N SER A 12 -11.64 4.94 -0.85
CA SER A 12 -10.35 4.98 -1.54
C SER A 12 -9.90 6.44 -1.64
N CYS A 13 -8.68 6.72 -1.19
CA CYS A 13 -8.11 8.07 -1.22
C CYS A 13 -6.58 8.03 -1.29
N PHE A 14 -5.96 9.16 -1.56
CA PHE A 14 -4.51 9.32 -1.40
C PHE A 14 -4.20 10.07 -0.11
N VAL A 15 -3.23 9.56 0.65
CA VAL A 15 -2.70 10.25 1.84
C VAL A 15 -1.38 10.89 1.46
N THR A 16 -1.33 12.22 1.50
CA THR A 16 -0.12 13.01 1.20
C THR A 16 0.73 13.22 2.45
N PRO A 17 2.02 13.57 2.31
CA PRO A 17 2.85 13.98 3.43
C PRO A 17 2.22 15.14 4.21
N ALA A 18 2.29 15.09 5.54
CA ALA A 18 1.70 16.10 6.43
C ALA A 18 2.47 17.44 6.45
N LYS A 19 3.65 17.47 5.84
CA LYS A 19 4.52 18.65 5.70
C LYS A 19 5.21 18.57 4.34
N ASP A 20 5.72 19.71 3.88
CA ASP A 20 6.53 19.76 2.67
C ASP A 20 7.74 18.83 2.77
N THR A 21 7.97 18.08 1.69
CA THR A 21 9.07 17.13 1.55
C THR A 21 9.97 17.53 0.38
N PRO A 22 11.25 17.13 0.37
CA PRO A 22 12.14 17.43 -0.74
C PRO A 22 11.60 16.89 -2.08
N ARG A 23 11.38 17.80 -3.04
CA ARG A 23 10.98 17.46 -4.41
C ARG A 23 12.23 17.18 -5.25
N LYS A 24 12.52 15.91 -5.49
CA LYS A 24 13.68 15.47 -6.28
C LYS A 24 13.47 14.07 -6.85
N ALA A 25 14.21 13.75 -7.89
CA ALA A 25 14.35 12.39 -8.34
C ALA A 25 15.38 11.63 -7.50
N LEU A 26 15.06 10.39 -7.13
CA LEU A 26 15.97 9.47 -6.46
C LEU A 26 16.32 8.33 -7.41
N ARG A 27 17.60 8.26 -7.77
CA ARG A 27 18.13 7.19 -8.62
C ARG A 27 18.10 5.87 -7.85
N LEU A 28 17.63 4.83 -8.51
CA LEU A 28 17.65 3.47 -7.98
C LEU A 28 19.04 2.86 -8.14
N SER A 29 19.49 2.14 -7.11
CA SER A 29 20.72 1.35 -7.19
C SER A 29 20.50 0.09 -8.03
N PRO A 30 21.57 -0.58 -8.51
CA PRO A 30 21.43 -1.87 -9.18
C PRO A 30 20.69 -2.93 -8.35
N LEU A 31 20.81 -2.88 -7.01
CA LEU A 31 20.08 -3.79 -6.12
C LEU A 31 18.58 -3.48 -6.11
N ASP A 32 18.20 -2.20 -6.10
CA ASP A 32 16.81 -1.78 -6.15
C ASP A 32 16.17 -2.21 -7.49
N LEU A 33 16.88 -2.04 -8.59
CA LEU A 33 16.44 -2.48 -9.92
C LEU A 33 16.28 -4.01 -9.99
N LEU A 34 17.22 -4.76 -9.42
CA LEU A 34 17.13 -6.23 -9.36
C LEU A 34 15.93 -6.69 -8.52
N MET A 35 15.66 -6.03 -7.40
CA MET A 35 14.50 -6.34 -6.56
C MET A 35 13.19 -6.02 -7.26
N LEU A 36 13.09 -4.85 -7.90
CA LEU A 36 11.92 -4.47 -8.68
C LEU A 36 11.65 -5.44 -9.83
N ALA A 37 12.68 -5.79 -10.60
CA ALA A 37 12.54 -6.71 -11.74
C ALA A 37 12.14 -8.14 -11.33
N ASN A 38 12.55 -8.61 -10.15
CA ASN A 38 12.30 -9.98 -9.71
C ASN A 38 11.08 -10.16 -8.80
N ARG A 39 10.66 -9.11 -8.08
CA ARG A 39 9.64 -9.24 -7.03
C ARG A 39 8.50 -8.24 -7.14
N GLY A 40 8.67 -7.14 -7.88
CA GLY A 40 7.67 -6.08 -7.96
C GLY A 40 7.11 -5.67 -6.60
N TYR A 41 5.80 -5.45 -6.55
CA TYR A 41 5.07 -5.22 -5.30
C TYR A 41 5.07 -6.46 -4.41
N THR A 42 5.60 -6.34 -3.20
CA THR A 42 5.58 -7.41 -2.18
C THR A 42 4.36 -7.26 -1.27
N PRO A 43 3.28 -8.05 -1.44
CA PRO A 43 2.10 -7.94 -0.60
C PRO A 43 2.37 -8.41 0.83
N LEU A 44 1.93 -7.61 1.80
CA LEU A 44 2.00 -7.94 3.22
C LEU A 44 0.64 -7.70 3.87
N VAL A 45 0.12 -8.73 4.56
CA VAL A 45 -1.18 -8.68 5.25
C VAL A 45 -0.95 -8.90 6.74
N HIS A 46 -1.44 -7.97 7.56
CA HIS A 46 -1.34 -8.04 9.02
C HIS A 46 -2.73 -8.18 9.65
N PHE A 47 -2.88 -9.17 10.52
CA PHE A 47 -4.11 -9.41 11.28
C PHE A 47 -3.98 -8.90 12.71
N TYR A 48 -4.97 -8.13 13.16
CA TYR A 48 -5.02 -7.58 14.51
C TYR A 48 -6.34 -7.99 15.17
N ARG A 49 -6.24 -8.68 16.32
CA ARG A 49 -7.42 -9.04 17.11
C ARG A 49 -7.78 -7.89 18.04
N ARG A 50 -9.03 -7.43 17.98
CA ARG A 50 -9.57 -6.48 18.98
C ARG A 50 -9.61 -7.19 20.34
N ARG A 51 -8.83 -6.70 21.31
CA ARG A 51 -8.77 -7.28 22.67
C ARG A 51 -9.64 -6.55 23.69
N CYS A 52 -9.99 -5.29 23.45
CA CYS A 52 -10.77 -4.44 24.37
C CYS A 52 -11.86 -3.67 23.61
N SER A 53 -12.95 -3.32 24.30
CA SER A 53 -14.09 -2.59 23.75
C SER A 53 -13.87 -1.09 23.59
N VAL A 54 -12.61 -0.61 23.58
CA VAL A 54 -12.34 0.82 23.39
C VAL A 54 -12.76 1.22 21.98
N ASP A 55 -13.41 2.37 21.84
CA ASP A 55 -14.10 2.80 20.61
C ASP A 55 -13.17 3.28 19.48
N ASP A 56 -11.85 3.19 19.65
CA ASP A 56 -10.88 3.73 18.69
C ASP A 56 -10.02 2.69 17.96
N PHE A 57 -10.40 1.42 18.01
CA PHE A 57 -9.72 0.34 17.28
C PHE A 57 -9.76 0.60 15.77
N PHE A 58 -8.59 0.89 15.18
CA PHE A 58 -8.44 1.26 13.76
C PHE A 58 -9.27 2.48 13.33
N ASP A 59 -9.27 3.54 14.15
CA ASP A 59 -9.77 4.86 13.73
C ASP A 59 -9.08 5.33 12.43
N VAL A 60 -9.85 5.38 11.35
CA VAL A 60 -9.38 5.71 10.00
C VAL A 60 -8.75 7.11 9.93
N ALA A 61 -9.30 8.09 10.65
CA ALA A 61 -8.79 9.45 10.63
C ALA A 61 -7.43 9.54 11.35
N LYS A 62 -7.28 8.82 12.48
CA LYS A 62 -5.98 8.70 13.18
C LYS A 62 -4.94 7.98 12.31
N LEU A 63 -5.32 6.92 11.60
CA LEU A 63 -4.42 6.18 10.71
C LEU A 63 -3.93 7.04 9.55
N LYS A 64 -4.83 7.76 8.86
CA LYS A 64 -4.46 8.70 7.79
C LYS A 64 -3.52 9.80 8.31
N THR A 65 -3.82 10.36 9.48
CA THR A 65 -2.97 11.37 10.12
C THR A 65 -1.58 10.81 10.45
N ALA A 66 -1.51 9.59 10.97
CA ALA A 66 -0.24 8.93 11.29
C ALA A 66 0.57 8.62 10.02
N LEU A 67 -0.09 8.13 8.96
CA LEU A 67 0.54 7.87 7.66
C LEU A 67 1.09 9.16 7.06
N GLY A 68 0.32 10.24 7.02
CA GLY A 68 0.80 11.55 6.53
C GLY A 68 2.04 12.04 7.29
N LYS A 69 2.11 11.84 8.61
CA LYS A 69 3.31 12.17 9.41
C LYS A 69 4.49 11.25 9.08
N ALA A 70 4.25 9.95 8.87
CA ALA A 70 5.30 9.00 8.49
C ALA A 70 5.86 9.26 7.10
N LEU A 71 5.03 9.72 6.15
CA LEU A 71 5.46 10.08 4.80
C LEU A 71 6.41 11.28 4.76
N VAL A 72 6.58 12.05 5.84
CA VAL A 72 7.55 13.16 5.87
C VAL A 72 9.00 12.64 5.86
N PRO A 73 9.45 11.81 6.82
CA PRO A 73 10.78 11.19 6.75
C PRO A 73 10.88 10.13 5.65
N PHE A 74 9.78 9.46 5.29
CA PHE A 74 9.71 8.45 4.24
C PHE A 74 9.14 9.01 2.91
N TYR A 75 9.50 10.24 2.57
CA TYR A 75 8.98 10.95 1.40
C TYR A 75 9.08 10.21 0.05
N PRO A 76 10.04 9.30 -0.21
CA PRO A 76 10.05 8.56 -1.48
C PRO A 76 8.82 7.66 -1.65
N MET A 77 8.18 7.23 -0.55
CA MET A 77 6.96 6.41 -0.61
C MET A 77 5.72 7.17 -1.09
N ALA A 78 5.76 8.51 -1.05
CA ALA A 78 4.73 9.38 -1.58
C ALA A 78 5.01 9.83 -3.03
N GLY A 79 6.04 9.26 -3.68
CA GLY A 79 6.44 9.57 -5.05
C GLY A 79 5.83 8.64 -6.10
N ARG A 80 6.36 8.71 -7.31
CA ARG A 80 6.01 7.81 -8.44
C ARG A 80 7.27 7.25 -9.09
N LEU A 81 7.17 6.04 -9.63
CA LEU A 81 8.26 5.47 -10.43
C LEU A 81 8.19 6.08 -11.84
N ARG A 82 9.30 6.60 -12.35
CA ARG A 82 9.39 7.09 -13.73
C ARG A 82 10.72 6.69 -14.36
N ALA A 83 10.79 6.74 -15.69
CA ALA A 83 12.05 6.65 -16.42
C ALA A 83 12.63 8.06 -16.64
N ASP A 84 13.94 8.22 -16.44
CA ASP A 84 14.67 9.43 -16.81
C ASP A 84 14.87 9.51 -18.35
N ALA A 85 15.52 10.58 -18.82
CA ALA A 85 15.79 10.78 -20.25
C ALA A 85 16.65 9.68 -20.89
N ASP A 86 17.45 8.96 -20.08
CA ASP A 86 18.28 7.84 -20.50
C ASP A 86 17.55 6.49 -20.37
N GLY A 87 16.26 6.51 -20.01
CA GLY A 87 15.43 5.31 -19.81
C GLY A 87 15.68 4.59 -18.49
N ARG A 88 16.43 5.18 -17.55
CA ARG A 88 16.71 4.55 -16.25
C ARG A 88 15.60 4.86 -15.26
N LEU A 89 15.18 3.85 -14.50
CA LEU A 89 14.13 4.00 -13.49
C LEU A 89 14.63 4.80 -12.27
N GLU A 90 13.81 5.76 -11.87
CA GLU A 90 14.00 6.61 -10.69
C GLU A 90 12.67 6.85 -9.97
N ILE A 91 12.74 7.21 -8.69
CA ILE A 91 11.58 7.64 -7.92
C ILE A 91 11.48 9.16 -8.01
N ASP A 92 10.44 9.65 -8.67
CA ASP A 92 10.06 11.05 -8.63
C ASP A 92 9.36 11.35 -7.30
N CYS A 93 10.04 12.03 -6.39
CA CYS A 93 9.48 12.44 -5.10
C CYS A 93 8.56 13.66 -5.28
N ASN A 94 7.42 13.46 -5.94
CA ASN A 94 6.44 14.49 -6.26
C ASN A 94 5.45 14.78 -5.09
N GLY A 95 5.46 13.96 -4.05
CA GLY A 95 4.62 14.14 -2.86
C GLY A 95 3.12 13.95 -3.11
N GLU A 96 2.73 13.29 -4.20
CA GLU A 96 1.33 12.99 -4.54
C GLU A 96 0.67 12.02 -3.55
N GLY A 97 1.46 11.39 -2.68
CA GLY A 97 0.95 10.56 -1.60
C GLY A 97 0.80 9.10 -1.99
N MET A 98 0.23 8.34 -1.06
CA MET A 98 0.13 6.87 -1.11
C MET A 98 -1.35 6.45 -1.07
N PRO A 99 -1.78 5.46 -1.87
CA PRO A 99 -3.16 5.00 -1.90
C PRO A 99 -3.56 4.33 -0.58
N PHE A 100 -4.65 4.80 0.01
CA PHE A 100 -5.20 4.30 1.26
C PHE A 100 -6.64 3.88 1.04
N LEU A 101 -6.89 2.57 1.20
CA LEU A 101 -8.21 1.96 1.04
C LEU A 101 -8.75 1.51 2.39
N VAL A 102 -10.05 1.72 2.59
CA VAL A 102 -10.82 1.14 3.69
C VAL A 102 -11.80 0.15 3.08
N ALA A 103 -11.84 -1.06 3.62
CA ALA A 103 -12.74 -2.09 3.15
C ALA A 103 -13.47 -2.78 4.32
N HIS A 104 -14.63 -3.32 4.04
CA HIS A 104 -15.42 -4.14 4.95
C HIS A 104 -15.53 -5.57 4.40
N CYS A 105 -15.62 -6.54 5.29
CA CYS A 105 -15.83 -7.95 4.94
C CYS A 105 -16.57 -8.64 6.09
N HIS A 106 -17.36 -9.65 5.75
CA HIS A 106 -18.08 -10.48 6.73
C HIS A 106 -17.19 -11.52 7.42
N LEU A 107 -15.93 -11.67 6.97
CA LEU A 107 -14.94 -12.56 7.55
C LEU A 107 -14.33 -11.97 8.82
N THR A 108 -14.02 -12.85 9.77
CA THR A 108 -13.34 -12.56 11.02
C THR A 108 -11.91 -13.08 10.99
N VAL A 109 -11.07 -12.65 11.94
CA VAL A 109 -9.70 -13.17 12.08
C VAL A 109 -9.70 -14.69 12.33
N ASP A 110 -10.75 -15.23 12.94
CA ASP A 110 -10.85 -16.66 13.27
C ASP A 110 -11.12 -17.54 12.02
N ASP A 111 -11.55 -16.94 10.90
CA ASP A 111 -11.70 -17.62 9.60
C ASP A 111 -10.35 -17.87 8.89
N PHE A 112 -9.25 -17.43 9.51
CA PHE A 112 -7.88 -17.59 9.03
C PHE A 112 -7.03 -18.25 10.12
N SER A 113 -6.71 -19.54 9.96
CA SER A 113 -6.02 -20.34 10.99
C SER A 113 -4.50 -20.39 10.84
N GLU A 114 -3.98 -20.26 9.62
CA GLU A 114 -2.54 -20.46 9.38
C GLU A 114 -1.74 -19.18 9.16
N PHE A 115 -2.39 -18.04 8.90
CA PHE A 115 -1.76 -16.74 8.59
C PHE A 115 -0.55 -16.81 7.62
N LYS A 116 -0.48 -17.86 6.80
CA LYS A 116 0.56 -18.05 5.79
C LYS A 116 0.11 -17.40 4.48
N PRO A 117 1.04 -16.83 3.69
CA PRO A 117 0.74 -16.38 2.34
C PRO A 117 0.01 -17.47 1.54
N SER A 118 -1.16 -17.15 1.01
CA SER A 118 -1.98 -18.07 0.22
C SER A 118 -2.70 -17.31 -0.90
N PRO A 119 -3.07 -17.99 -2.00
CA PRO A 119 -3.85 -17.37 -3.08
C PRO A 119 -5.16 -16.75 -2.60
N ARG A 120 -5.82 -17.36 -1.61
CA ARG A 120 -7.04 -16.83 -0.98
C ARG A 120 -6.79 -15.50 -0.29
N LEU A 121 -5.76 -15.41 0.57
CA LEU A 121 -5.42 -14.15 1.23
C LEU A 121 -5.02 -13.05 0.24
N ARG A 122 -4.28 -13.43 -0.82
CA ARG A 122 -3.89 -12.50 -1.89
C ARG A 122 -5.14 -11.97 -2.60
N GLY A 123 -6.04 -12.84 -3.04
CA GLY A 123 -7.26 -12.44 -3.76
C GLY A 123 -8.23 -11.59 -2.94
N LEU A 124 -8.28 -11.79 -1.61
CA LEU A 124 -9.18 -11.03 -0.73
C LEU A 124 -8.61 -9.66 -0.33
N PHE A 125 -7.33 -9.60 0.05
CA PHE A 125 -6.79 -8.44 0.76
C PHE A 125 -5.70 -7.67 0.01
N VAL A 126 -5.24 -8.15 -1.14
CA VAL A 126 -4.26 -7.43 -1.96
C VAL A 126 -5.00 -6.74 -3.10
N PRO A 127 -5.10 -5.40 -3.09
CA PRO A 127 -5.74 -4.68 -4.18
C PRO A 127 -5.02 -4.94 -5.50
N HIS A 128 -5.80 -5.18 -6.55
CA HIS A 128 -5.27 -5.08 -7.90
C HIS A 128 -5.00 -3.60 -8.18
N THR A 129 -3.75 -3.26 -8.41
CA THR A 129 -3.37 -1.95 -8.91
C THR A 129 -3.26 -2.08 -10.41
N ASP A 130 -4.10 -1.36 -11.15
CA ASP A 130 -3.92 -1.24 -12.58
C ASP A 130 -2.69 -0.37 -12.81
N ASP A 131 -1.82 -0.78 -13.74
CA ASP A 131 -0.54 -0.11 -14.05
C ASP A 131 -0.71 1.34 -14.55
N SER A 132 -1.96 1.80 -14.74
CA SER A 132 -2.33 3.11 -15.26
C SER A 132 -2.09 4.27 -14.29
N GLU A 133 -1.90 4.04 -12.99
CA GLU A 133 -1.69 5.12 -12.01
C GLU A 133 -0.22 5.42 -11.68
N GLY A 134 0.75 4.72 -12.30
CA GLY A 134 2.18 4.93 -12.01
C GLY A 134 2.59 4.57 -10.58
N ILE A 135 1.72 3.86 -9.87
CA ILE A 135 1.89 3.40 -8.48
C ILE A 135 2.57 2.04 -8.55
N VAL A 136 3.89 2.06 -8.67
CA VAL A 136 4.79 0.91 -8.51
C VAL A 136 4.63 -0.15 -9.60
N CYS A 137 5.77 -0.60 -10.15
CA CYS A 137 5.81 -1.61 -11.21
C CYS A 137 5.17 -2.93 -10.71
N SER A 138 4.00 -3.27 -11.24
CA SER A 138 3.35 -4.57 -11.07
C SER A 138 3.99 -5.56 -12.04
N THR A 139 5.13 -6.15 -11.69
CA THR A 139 5.51 -7.40 -12.36
C THR A 139 4.69 -8.53 -11.73
N GLN A 140 3.69 -9.01 -12.48
CA GLN A 140 2.92 -10.22 -12.17
C GLN A 140 3.81 -11.46 -12.05
#